data_AF-A0A653W0Z0-F1
#
_entry.id   AF-A0A653W0Z0-F1
#
_cell.length_a   1.000
_cell.length_b   1.000
_cell.length_c   1.000
_cell.angle_alpha   90.00
_cell.angle_beta   90.00
_cell.angle_gamma   90.00
#
_symmetry.space_group_name_H-M   'P 1'
#
loop_
_entity.id
_entity.type
_entity.pdbx_description
1 polymer ?
#
loop_
_entity_poly.entity_id
_entity_poly.type
_entity_poly.pdbx_seq_one_letter_code
_entity_poly.pdbx_strand_id
1 'polypeptide(L)'
;MYFKLPMSITANNVNTHQQPSTWYLYLIENKLGQLYTGITTSPERRISQHRGDIAGGARALKGKGPLQFRAIFLIGDRSTASQIEYKVKQLSKEKKRAIVKQKVLPENLCKNSQYISPSDYQ
;
A
#
# COMPACT_ATOMS: atom_id res chain seq x y z
N MET A 1 27.19 10.39 -54.30
CA MET A 1 28.24 9.49 -53.80
C MET A 1 28.67 9.94 -52.42
N TYR A 2 28.96 8.97 -51.54
CA TYR A 2 29.41 9.06 -50.14
C TYR A 2 28.33 9.29 -49.06
N PHE A 3 27.76 8.14 -48.66
CA PHE A 3 27.13 7.89 -47.37
C PHE A 3 28.15 8.10 -46.23
N LYS A 4 27.78 8.88 -45.22
CA LYS A 4 28.49 8.94 -43.94
C LYS A 4 27.57 8.41 -42.86
N LEU A 5 27.74 7.13 -42.53
CA LEU A 5 27.12 6.50 -41.36
C LEU A 5 27.76 7.09 -40.08
N PRO A 6 26.99 7.60 -39.11
CA PRO A 6 27.54 7.87 -37.80
C PRO A 6 27.78 6.55 -37.05
N MET A 7 29.05 6.30 -36.73
CA MET A 7 29.50 5.24 -35.83
C MET A 7 28.96 5.46 -34.40
N SER A 8 28.46 4.36 -33.84
CA SER A 8 28.26 4.05 -32.41
C SER A 8 27.40 5.01 -31.58
N ILE A 9 26.13 4.63 -31.40
CA ILE A 9 25.34 4.98 -30.23
C ILE A 9 26.02 4.32 -29.01
N THR A 10 26.72 5.11 -28.19
CA THR A 10 26.99 4.73 -26.81
C THR A 10 25.64 4.71 -26.10
N ALA A 11 25.08 3.52 -25.89
CA ALA A 11 23.94 3.34 -25.01
C ALA A 11 24.39 3.69 -23.58
N ASN A 12 24.19 4.94 -23.17
CA ASN A 12 24.30 5.35 -21.78
C ASN A 12 23.25 4.56 -20.99
N ASN A 13 23.68 3.45 -20.39
CA ASN A 13 22.85 2.57 -19.56
C ASN A 13 22.61 3.19 -18.18
N VAL A 14 22.31 4.49 -18.14
CA VAL A 14 21.72 5.11 -16.96
C VAL A 14 20.27 4.66 -16.92
N ASN A 15 20.02 3.50 -16.31
CA ASN A 15 18.69 3.13 -15.84
C ASN A 15 18.31 4.06 -14.68
N THR A 16 18.09 5.33 -14.97
CA THR A 16 17.28 6.22 -14.14
C THR A 16 15.85 5.72 -14.28
N HIS A 17 15.13 5.59 -13.16
CA HIS A 17 13.79 4.99 -13.02
C HIS A 17 13.85 3.45 -12.94
N GLN A 18 13.69 2.79 -11.79
CA GLN A 18 12.72 3.03 -10.73
C GLN A 18 13.29 2.41 -9.44
N GLN A 19 13.36 3.15 -8.33
CA GLN A 19 13.43 2.51 -7.02
C GLN A 19 12.22 1.55 -6.93
N PRO A 20 12.38 0.28 -6.53
CA PRO A 20 11.26 -0.63 -6.40
C PRO A 20 10.23 0.04 -5.49
N SER A 21 9.10 0.44 -6.09
CA SER A 21 8.11 1.24 -5.38
C SER A 21 7.60 0.40 -4.22
N THR A 22 7.92 0.78 -2.99
CA THR A 22 7.57 -0.03 -1.84
C THR A 22 6.07 0.05 -1.59
N TRP A 23 5.43 -1.10 -1.49
CA TRP A 23 4.00 -1.24 -1.24
C TRP A 23 3.73 -1.51 0.22
N TYR A 24 2.71 -0.81 0.70
CA TYR A 24 2.19 -0.89 2.04
C TYR A 24 0.80 -1.49 1.99
N LEU A 25 0.51 -2.39 2.93
CA LEU A 25 -0.85 -2.83 3.23
C LEU A 25 -1.34 -2.11 4.47
N TYR A 26 -2.54 -1.55 4.43
CA TYR A 26 -3.13 -0.84 5.55
C TYR A 26 -4.52 -1.35 5.89
N LEU A 27 -4.86 -1.22 7.17
CA LEU A 27 -6.20 -1.42 7.69
C LEU A 27 -6.71 -0.10 8.25
N ILE A 28 -7.85 0.35 7.75
CA ILE A 28 -8.55 1.56 8.22
C ILE A 28 -9.83 1.13 8.92
N GLU A 29 -10.13 1.74 10.06
CA GLU A 29 -11.41 1.56 10.74
C GLU A 29 -12.28 2.81 10.56
N ASN A 30 -13.58 2.58 10.37
CA ASN A 30 -14.58 3.64 10.41
C ASN A 30 -15.24 3.76 11.79
N LYS A 31 -16.07 4.79 11.98
CA LYS A 31 -16.84 5.00 13.23
C LYS A 31 -17.72 3.82 13.69
N LEU A 32 -18.06 2.90 12.79
CA LEU A 32 -18.88 1.71 13.08
C LEU A 32 -18.02 0.48 13.44
N GLY A 33 -16.69 0.64 13.58
CA GLY A 33 -15.78 -0.46 13.88
C GLY A 33 -15.64 -1.47 12.73
N GLN A 34 -15.95 -1.05 11.49
CA GLN A 34 -15.73 -1.84 10.30
C GLN A 34 -14.33 -1.58 9.76
N LEU A 35 -13.58 -2.66 9.52
CA LEU A 35 -12.24 -2.61 8.99
C LEU A 35 -12.25 -2.70 7.47
N TYR A 36 -11.64 -1.71 6.82
CA TYR A 36 -11.31 -1.71 5.40
C TYR A 36 -9.84 -2.06 5.22
N THR A 37 -9.53 -2.84 4.19
CA THR A 37 -8.16 -3.22 3.85
C THR A 37 -7.83 -2.72 2.45
N GLY A 38 -6.68 -2.08 2.31
CA GLY A 38 -6.17 -1.62 1.03
C GLY A 38 -4.65 -1.68 0.96
N ILE A 39 -4.12 -1.51 -0.24
CA ILE A 39 -2.68 -1.29 -0.48
C ILE A 39 -2.41 0.09 -1.07
N THR A 40 -1.21 0.62 -0.84
CA THR A 40 -0.76 1.92 -1.35
C THR A 40 0.76 1.98 -1.38
N THR A 41 1.33 2.84 -2.22
CA THR A 41 2.75 3.21 -2.16
C THR A 41 3.00 4.41 -1.25
N SER A 42 1.94 5.14 -0.88
CA SER A 42 2.02 6.35 -0.05
C SER A 42 0.83 6.37 0.92
N PRO A 43 1.02 5.93 2.18
CA PRO A 43 -0.03 5.90 3.21
C PRO A 43 -0.66 7.27 3.49
N GLU A 44 0.16 8.31 3.62
CA GLU A 44 -0.28 9.70 3.88
C GLU A 44 -1.21 10.22 2.80
N ARG A 45 -0.77 10.15 1.53
CA ARG A 45 -1.61 10.54 0.39
C ARG A 45 -2.93 9.79 0.41
N ARG A 46 -2.91 8.49 0.76
CA ARG A 46 -4.11 7.65 0.72
C ARG A 46 -5.11 7.99 1.81
N ILE A 47 -4.67 8.37 3.01
CA ILE A 47 -5.60 8.77 4.07
C ILE A 47 -6.23 10.13 3.79
N SER A 48 -5.46 11.11 3.29
CA SER A 48 -6.00 12.40 2.84
C SER A 48 -7.04 12.24 1.73
N GLN A 49 -6.78 11.33 0.79
CA GLN A 49 -7.76 10.95 -0.25
C GLN A 49 -9.06 10.40 0.34
N HIS A 50 -8.98 9.53 1.35
CA HIS A 50 -10.16 8.93 1.96
C HIS A 50 -10.92 9.88 2.90
N ARG A 51 -10.21 10.81 3.55
CA ARG A 51 -10.80 11.91 4.33
C ARG A 51 -11.53 12.92 3.44
N GLY A 52 -11.12 13.03 2.18
CA GLY A 52 -11.69 13.96 1.22
C GLY A 52 -10.90 15.27 1.10
N ASP A 53 -9.72 15.35 1.72
CA ASP A 53 -8.82 16.51 1.65
C ASP A 53 -8.27 16.69 0.22
N ILE A 54 -8.04 15.57 -0.49
CA ILE A 54 -7.59 15.54 -1.88
C ILE A 54 -8.38 14.52 -2.70
N ALA A 55 -8.41 14.70 -4.02
CA ALA A 55 -9.13 13.81 -4.93
C ALA A 55 -8.48 12.41 -5.05
N GLY A 56 -9.30 11.37 -5.32
CA GLY A 56 -8.83 10.01 -5.63
C GLY A 56 -9.06 8.94 -4.54
N GLY A 57 -9.84 9.25 -3.51
CA GLY A 57 -10.26 8.29 -2.47
C GLY A 57 -11.28 7.27 -2.96
N ALA A 58 -11.38 6.14 -2.26
CA ALA A 58 -12.37 5.12 -2.58
C ALA A 58 -13.79 5.67 -2.31
N ARG A 59 -14.69 5.59 -3.29
CA ARG A 59 -16.12 5.98 -3.15
C ARG A 59 -16.77 5.36 -1.92
N ALA A 60 -16.40 4.12 -1.59
CA ALA A 60 -16.95 3.37 -0.45
C ALA A 60 -16.61 3.94 0.92
N LEU A 61 -15.59 4.81 1.02
CA LEU A 61 -15.11 5.44 2.26
C LEU A 61 -15.51 6.92 2.37
N LYS A 62 -16.00 7.54 1.28
CA LYS A 62 -16.46 8.93 1.28
C LYS A 62 -17.60 9.10 2.29
N GLY A 63 -17.45 10.05 3.22
CA GLY A 63 -18.44 10.35 4.26
C GLY A 63 -18.49 9.37 5.45
N LYS A 64 -17.60 8.36 5.51
CA LYS A 64 -17.54 7.39 6.63
C LYS A 64 -16.55 7.79 7.73
N GLY A 65 -16.22 9.08 7.81
CA GLY A 65 -15.33 9.63 8.82
C GLY A 65 -15.88 9.51 10.26
N PRO A 66 -15.01 9.52 11.28
CA PRO A 66 -13.55 9.53 11.18
C PRO A 66 -12.99 8.19 10.68
N LEU A 67 -11.98 8.27 9.81
CA LEU A 67 -11.22 7.13 9.30
C LEU A 67 -9.84 7.15 9.96
N GLN A 68 -9.50 6.06 10.63
CA GLN A 68 -8.24 5.93 11.36
C GLN A 68 -7.47 4.71 10.87
N PHE A 69 -6.17 4.86 10.65
CA PHE A 69 -5.30 3.71 10.47
C PHE A 69 -5.23 2.91 11.77
N ARG A 70 -5.47 1.61 11.66
CA ARG A 70 -5.33 0.67 12.77
C ARG A 70 -4.06 -0.16 12.66
N ALA A 71 -3.63 -0.47 11.45
CA ALA A 71 -2.38 -1.15 11.18
C ALA A 71 -1.87 -0.81 9.79
N ILE A 72 -0.54 -0.73 9.64
CA ILE A 72 0.15 -0.53 8.38
C ILE A 72 1.31 -1.53 8.35
N PHE A 73 1.53 -2.15 7.19
CA PHE A 73 2.57 -3.15 6.99
C PHE A 73 3.34 -2.84 5.71
N LEU A 74 4.67 -2.78 5.80
CA LEU A 74 5.56 -2.79 4.65
C LEU A 74 5.60 -4.19 4.05
N ILE A 75 5.30 -4.32 2.76
CA ILE A 75 5.27 -5.61 2.07
C ILE A 75 6.41 -5.75 1.05
N GLY A 76 6.79 -4.66 0.37
CA GLY A 76 7.77 -4.69 -0.71
C GLY A 76 7.11 -4.47 -2.07
N ASP A 77 6.93 -5.54 -2.86
CA ASP A 77 6.41 -5.46 -4.23
C ASP A 77 4.87 -5.39 -4.32
N ARG A 78 4.36 -4.82 -5.44
CA ARG A 78 2.94 -4.69 -5.77
C ARG A 78 2.24 -6.04 -5.82
N SER A 79 2.84 -7.03 -6.46
CA SER A 79 2.24 -8.34 -6.71
C SER A 79 2.00 -9.06 -5.38
N THR A 80 3.01 -9.06 -4.52
CA THR A 80 2.90 -9.59 -3.15
C THR A 80 1.85 -8.82 -2.35
N ALA A 81 1.87 -7.48 -2.38
CA ALA A 81 0.88 -6.67 -1.67
C ALA A 81 -0.56 -6.95 -2.13
N SER A 82 -0.79 -7.08 -3.44
CA SER A 82 -2.10 -7.38 -4.02
C SER A 82 -2.60 -8.77 -3.62
N GLN A 83 -1.73 -9.78 -3.62
CA GLN A 83 -2.08 -11.13 -3.18
C GLN A 83 -2.44 -11.16 -1.68
N ILE A 84 -1.66 -10.47 -0.84
CA ILE A 84 -1.94 -10.38 0.59
C ILE A 84 -3.25 -9.62 0.81
N GLU A 85 -3.48 -8.51 0.11
CA GLU A 85 -4.72 -7.73 0.21
C GLU A 85 -5.95 -8.62 -0.07
N TYR A 86 -5.91 -9.41 -1.14
CA TYR A 86 -6.98 -10.33 -1.48
C TYR A 86 -7.24 -11.36 -0.39
N LYS A 87 -6.18 -11.96 0.17
CA LYS A 87 -6.30 -12.93 1.27
C LYS A 87 -6.82 -12.28 2.55
N VAL A 88 -6.32 -11.09 2.92
CA VAL A 88 -6.77 -10.35 4.10
C VAL A 88 -8.23 -9.94 3.95
N LYS A 89 -8.68 -9.55 2.75
CA LYS A 89 -10.09 -9.22 2.48
C LYS A 89 -11.03 -10.38 2.80
N GLN A 90 -10.62 -11.62 2.53
CA GLN A 90 -11.39 -12.84 2.83
C GLN A 90 -11.36 -13.27 4.30
N LEU A 91 -10.48 -12.70 5.12
CA LEU A 91 -10.43 -13.02 6.55
C LEU A 91 -11.70 -12.54 7.27
N SER A 92 -12.11 -13.34 8.27
CA SER A 92 -13.18 -12.97 9.19
C SER A 92 -12.82 -11.69 9.96
N LYS A 93 -13.86 -11.02 10.46
CA LYS A 93 -13.71 -9.78 11.24
C LYS A 93 -12.80 -9.97 12.46
N GLU A 94 -12.86 -11.14 13.10
CA GLU A 94 -12.03 -11.50 14.26
C GLU A 94 -10.55 -11.64 13.88
N LYS A 95 -10.24 -12.33 12.77
CA LYS A 95 -8.86 -12.47 12.29
C LYS A 95 -8.26 -11.11 11.91
N LYS A 96 -9.02 -10.23 11.28
CA LYS A 96 -8.58 -8.85 10.98
C LYS A 96 -8.28 -8.06 12.25
N ARG A 97 -9.09 -8.21 13.29
CA ARG A 97 -8.82 -7.59 14.60
C ARG A 97 -7.60 -8.17 15.29
N ALA A 98 -7.39 -9.49 15.18
CA ALA A 98 -6.19 -10.13 15.71
C ALA A 98 -4.92 -9.55 15.07
N ILE A 99 -4.92 -9.32 13.74
CA ILE A 99 -3.82 -8.64 13.04
C ILE A 99 -3.55 -7.26 13.63
N VAL A 100 -4.59 -6.45 13.85
CA VAL A 100 -4.45 -5.10 14.44
C VAL A 100 -3.90 -5.18 15.87
N LYS A 101 -4.40 -6.13 16.69
CA LYS A 101 -4.00 -6.27 18.09
C LYS A 101 -2.58 -6.80 18.24
N GLN A 102 -2.23 -7.81 17.46
CA GLN A 102 -0.92 -8.48 17.50
C GLN A 102 0.13 -7.71 16.71
N LYS A 103 -0.28 -6.79 15.82
CA LYS A 103 0.60 -6.01 14.93
C LYS A 103 1.45 -6.91 14.04
N VAL A 104 0.93 -8.08 13.67
CA VAL A 104 1.62 -9.10 12.88
C VAL A 104 0.66 -9.61 11.81
N LEU A 105 1.16 -9.77 10.59
CA LEU A 105 0.45 -10.52 9.55
C LEU A 105 0.75 -12.01 9.76
N PRO A 106 -0.27 -12.89 9.63
CA PRO A 106 -0.02 -14.32 9.78
C PRO A 106 0.95 -14.80 8.70
N GLU A 107 1.89 -15.65 9.08
CA GLU A 107 3.07 -16.02 8.28
C GLU A 107 2.72 -16.64 6.92
N ASN A 108 1.55 -17.29 6.83
CA ASN A 108 1.02 -17.84 5.58
C ASN A 108 0.63 -16.78 4.54
N LEU A 109 0.57 -15.50 4.93
CA LEU A 109 0.31 -14.36 4.06
C LEU A 109 1.61 -13.68 3.64
N CYS A 110 2.49 -13.39 4.60
CA CYS A 110 3.76 -12.73 4.37
C CYS A 110 4.78 -13.17 5.42
N LYS A 111 5.96 -13.60 4.98
CA LYS A 111 7.05 -13.95 5.90
C LYS A 111 7.85 -12.75 6.39
N ASN A 112 7.93 -11.69 5.57
CA ASN A 112 8.82 -10.55 5.79
C ASN A 112 8.04 -9.22 5.78
N SER A 113 6.91 -9.16 6.48
CA SER A 113 6.18 -7.90 6.64
C SER A 113 6.70 -7.13 7.84
N GLN A 114 7.00 -5.84 7.68
CA GLN A 114 7.35 -4.97 8.79
C GLN A 114 6.12 -4.16 9.21
N TYR A 115 5.75 -4.23 10.49
CA TYR A 115 4.71 -3.36 11.04
C TYR A 115 5.21 -1.92 11.15
N ILE A 116 4.34 -0.99 10.77
CA ILE A 116 4.58 0.45 10.91
C ILE A 116 3.48 1.03 11.80
N SER A 117 3.87 1.90 12.72
CA SER A 117 2.93 2.50 13.65
C SER A 117 2.02 3.47 12.89
N PRO A 118 0.68 3.37 13.07
CA PRO A 118 -0.24 4.36 12.54
C PRO A 118 0.05 5.80 13.01
N SER A 119 0.68 5.95 14.18
CA SER A 119 1.07 7.27 14.72
C SER A 119 2.07 8.01 13.83
N ASP A 120 2.81 7.30 12.98
CA ASP A 120 3.74 7.91 12.02
C ASP A 120 3.01 8.61 10.87
N TYR A 121 1.69 8.37 10.72
CA TYR A 121 0.88 8.86 9.61
C TYR A 121 -0.45 9.43 10.11
N GLN A 122 -0.47 10.74 10.36
CA GLN A 122 -1.57 11.43 11.04
C GLN A 122 -2.52 12.18 10.10
#